data_AF-A0A2D7Y4Z1-F1
#
_entry.id   AF-A0A2D7Y4Z1-F1
#
_cell.length_a   1.000
_cell.length_b   1.000
_cell.length_c   1.000
_cell.angle_alpha   90.00
_cell.angle_beta   90.00
_cell.angle_gamma   90.00
#
_symmetry.space_group_name_H-M   'P 1'
#
loop_
_entity.id
_entity.type
_entity.pdbx_description
1 polymer ?
#
loop_
_entity_poly.entity_id
_entity_poly.type
_entity_poly.pdbx_seq_one_letter_code
_entity_poly.pdbx_strand_id
1 'polypeptide(L)'
;MDTLSALLPGYDLAETPSPDGLPFRQIVATGLLTCRPLLIFLGHADVPTVTGVRVREPGRIPNAWMIDSLLGETLIKPDDCFAAQDVPGREGHVFAREPGNLMAPVYWFDTGLSDTGGMLPDIKTLNASRLYEISWVAWKSG
;
A
#
# COMPACT_ATOMS: atom_id res chain seq x y z
N MET A 1 -2.05 -10.69 18.41
CA MET A 1 -0.72 -10.06 18.30
C MET A 1 0.36 -11.12 18.31
N ASP A 2 0.32 -12.05 19.26
CA ASP A 2 1.35 -13.10 19.46
C ASP A 2 1.73 -13.88 18.18
N THR A 3 0.76 -14.26 17.35
CA THR A 3 1.03 -14.92 16.06
C THR A 3 1.81 -14.04 15.09
N LEU A 4 1.46 -12.75 14.96
CA LEU A 4 2.19 -11.83 14.08
C LEU A 4 3.58 -11.54 14.62
N SER A 5 3.74 -11.38 15.94
CA SER A 5 5.04 -11.18 16.58
C SER A 5 5.99 -12.35 16.31
N ALA A 6 5.49 -13.59 16.35
CA ALA A 6 6.29 -14.78 16.02
C ALA A 6 6.68 -14.86 14.53
N LEU A 7 5.82 -14.37 13.63
CA LEU A 7 6.04 -14.39 12.18
C LEU A 7 6.89 -13.23 11.67
N LEU A 8 7.03 -12.17 12.46
CA LEU A 8 7.75 -10.94 12.10
C LEU A 8 8.84 -10.64 13.14
N PRO A 9 9.83 -11.52 13.32
CA PRO A 9 10.97 -11.20 14.16
C PRO A 9 11.71 -9.98 13.57
N GLY A 10 12.12 -9.06 14.44
CA GLY A 10 12.81 -7.84 14.02
C GLY A 10 11.88 -6.67 13.67
N TYR A 11 10.60 -6.74 14.05
CA TYR A 11 9.68 -5.61 13.99
C TYR A 11 9.09 -5.31 15.37
N ASP A 12 8.94 -4.03 15.65
CA ASP A 12 8.07 -3.56 16.72
C ASP A 12 6.65 -3.44 16.17
N LEU A 13 5.72 -4.15 16.82
CA LEU A 13 4.32 -4.17 16.42
C LEU A 13 3.50 -3.26 17.33
N ALA A 14 2.74 -2.36 16.73
CA ALA A 14 1.80 -1.51 17.46
C ALA A 14 0.41 -1.61 16.82
N GLU A 15 -0.61 -1.59 17.67
CA GLU A 15 -1.99 -1.48 17.21
C GLU A 15 -2.38 -0.01 17.16
N THR A 16 -2.93 0.41 16.01
CA THR A 16 -3.43 1.76 15.80
C THR A 16 -4.94 1.70 15.64
N PRO A 17 -5.71 2.48 16.44
CA PRO A 17 -7.16 2.52 16.31
C PRO A 17 -7.57 3.09 14.95
N SER A 18 -8.76 2.69 14.47
CA SER A 18 -9.36 3.31 13.29
C SER A 18 -9.55 4.81 13.54
N PRO A 19 -9.17 5.68 12.59
CA PRO A 19 -9.35 7.13 12.72
C PRO A 19 -10.82 7.55 12.89
N ASP A 20 -11.77 6.73 12.45
CA ASP A 20 -13.19 7.11 12.35
C ASP A 20 -14.11 6.36 13.34
N GLY A 21 -13.53 5.70 14.35
CA GLY A 21 -14.30 4.92 15.34
C GLY A 21 -15.00 3.67 14.77
N LEU A 22 -14.74 3.36 13.50
CA LEU A 22 -15.20 2.14 12.85
C LEU A 22 -14.45 0.94 13.43
N PRO A 23 -15.03 -0.27 13.42
CA PRO A 23 -14.43 -1.48 13.98
C PRO A 23 -13.27 -2.02 13.12
N PHE A 24 -12.52 -1.14 12.46
CA PHE A 24 -11.30 -1.52 11.76
C PHE A 24 -10.14 -1.54 12.74
N ARG A 25 -9.34 -2.60 12.60
CA ARG A 25 -8.10 -2.77 13.33
C ARG A 25 -6.95 -2.60 12.36
N GLN A 26 -5.98 -1.79 12.75
CA GLN A 26 -4.72 -1.68 12.03
C GLN A 26 -3.58 -2.07 12.96
N ILE A 27 -2.71 -2.96 12.48
CA ILE A 27 -1.46 -3.30 13.16
C ILE A 27 -0.33 -2.81 12.26
N VAL A 28 0.51 -1.94 12.80
CA VAL A 28 1.70 -1.44 12.12
C VAL A 28 2.92 -2.22 12.61
N ALA A 29 3.75 -2.66 11.66
CA ALA A 29 5.05 -3.25 11.94
C ALA A 29 6.14 -2.27 11.52
N THR A 30 6.91 -1.81 12.49
CA THR A 30 8.04 -0.89 12.29
C THR A 30 9.33 -1.69 12.40
N GLY A 31 10.18 -1.65 11.37
CA GLY A 31 11.47 -2.36 11.42
C GLY A 31 12.41 -1.70 12.44
N LEU A 32 13.21 -2.49 13.16
CA LEU A 32 14.07 -2.00 14.27
C LEU A 32 15.06 -0.89 13.90
N LEU A 33 15.36 -0.73 12.60
CA LEU A 33 16.29 0.28 12.09
C LEU A 33 15.60 1.51 11.50
N THR A 34 14.27 1.60 11.58
CA THR A 34 13.51 2.70 10.99
C THR A 34 12.42 3.17 11.96
N CYS A 35 12.03 4.43 11.87
CA CYS A 35 10.91 4.96 12.67
C CYS A 35 9.59 4.97 11.89
N ARG A 36 9.53 4.32 10.73
CA ARG A 36 8.35 4.36 9.85
C ARG A 36 7.72 2.96 9.76
N PRO A 37 6.39 2.86 9.77
CA PRO A 37 5.71 1.61 9.49
C PRO A 37 6.10 1.06 8.11
N LEU A 38 6.65 -0.15 8.10
CA LEU A 38 7.09 -0.85 6.90
C LEU A 38 6.02 -1.84 6.40
N LEU A 39 5.32 -2.48 7.33
CA LEU A 39 4.18 -3.35 7.04
C LEU A 39 2.96 -2.85 7.80
N ILE A 40 1.79 -2.91 7.15
CA ILE A 40 0.52 -2.52 7.77
C ILE A 40 -0.46 -3.65 7.51
N PHE A 41 -0.97 -4.25 8.57
CA PHE A 41 -1.99 -5.27 8.53
C PHE A 41 -3.33 -4.63 8.86
N LEU A 42 -4.29 -4.79 7.96
CA LEU A 42 -5.66 -4.32 8.11
C LEU A 42 -6.52 -5.52 8.50
N GLY A 43 -7.47 -5.28 9.39
CA GLY A 43 -8.42 -6.28 9.85
C GLY A 43 -9.68 -5.64 10.43
N HIS A 44 -10.54 -6.48 10.98
CA HIS A 44 -11.72 -6.06 11.72
C HIS A 44 -11.50 -6.37 13.21
N ALA A 45 -11.99 -5.55 14.12
CA ALA A 45 -11.87 -5.79 15.55
C ALA A 45 -12.60 -7.07 15.97
N ASP A 46 -13.79 -7.30 15.38
CA ASP A 46 -14.65 -8.45 15.72
C ASP A 46 -14.26 -9.76 15.01
N VAL A 47 -13.36 -9.70 14.02
CA VAL A 47 -12.94 -10.89 13.26
C VAL A 47 -11.43 -11.04 13.36
N PRO A 48 -10.91 -12.16 13.89
CA PRO A 48 -9.47 -12.35 14.10
C PRO A 48 -8.74 -12.71 12.80
N THR A 49 -9.02 -12.02 11.70
CA THR A 49 -8.41 -12.23 10.39
C THR A 49 -7.83 -10.95 9.83
N VAL A 50 -6.69 -11.09 9.15
CA VAL A 50 -6.13 -10.03 8.32
C VAL A 50 -6.95 -9.96 7.04
N THR A 51 -7.56 -8.81 6.79
CA THR A 51 -8.37 -8.53 5.58
C THR A 51 -7.58 -7.76 4.53
N GLY A 52 -6.42 -7.21 4.87
CA GLY A 52 -5.55 -6.56 3.91
C GLY A 52 -4.14 -6.38 4.45
N VAL A 53 -3.20 -6.25 3.52
CA VAL A 53 -1.79 -5.98 3.85
C VAL A 53 -1.32 -4.84 2.97
N ARG A 54 -0.53 -3.94 3.56
CA ARG A 54 0.25 -2.93 2.84
C ARG A 54 1.71 -3.13 3.18
N VAL A 55 2.56 -3.08 2.16
CA VAL A 55 4.00 -3.28 2.27
C VAL A 55 4.72 -2.08 1.67
N ARG A 56 5.61 -1.50 2.44
CA ARG A 56 6.48 -0.36 2.08
C ARG A 56 7.96 -0.70 2.23
N GLU A 57 8.26 -1.97 2.55
CA GLU A 57 9.62 -2.45 2.70
C GLU A 57 10.21 -2.91 1.35
N PRO A 58 11.33 -2.32 0.90
CA PRO A 58 12.01 -2.77 -0.31
C PRO A 58 12.41 -4.25 -0.23
N GLY A 59 12.19 -4.99 -1.32
CA GLY A 59 12.57 -6.40 -1.43
C GLY A 59 11.73 -7.39 -0.60
N ARG A 60 10.75 -6.92 0.19
CA ARG A 60 9.94 -7.80 1.05
C ARG A 60 8.98 -8.70 0.28
N ILE A 61 8.43 -8.19 -0.82
CA ILE A 61 7.60 -8.99 -1.73
C ILE A 61 8.49 -9.42 -2.90
N PRO A 62 8.60 -10.73 -3.19
CA PRO A 62 9.22 -11.19 -4.42
C PRO A 62 8.29 -10.84 -5.58
N ASN A 63 8.45 -9.64 -6.14
CA ASN A 63 7.69 -9.12 -7.27
C ASN A 63 8.64 -8.59 -8.34
N ALA A 64 8.13 -8.35 -9.55
CA ALA A 64 8.89 -7.80 -10.66
C ALA A 64 9.50 -6.42 -10.36
N TRP A 65 8.88 -5.66 -9.46
CA TRP A 65 9.31 -4.30 -9.08
C TRP A 65 9.39 -4.16 -7.57
N MET A 66 10.27 -3.28 -7.13
CA MET A 66 10.54 -3.04 -5.72
C MET A 66 9.97 -1.69 -5.31
N ILE A 67 9.76 -1.53 -4.00
CA ILE A 67 9.61 -0.18 -3.44
C ILE A 67 10.80 0.66 -3.91
N ASP A 68 10.50 1.91 -4.24
CA ASP A 68 11.35 2.92 -4.89
C ASP A 68 11.56 2.79 -6.40
N SER A 69 11.04 1.75 -7.08
CA SER A 69 11.02 1.71 -8.55
C SER A 69 10.21 2.87 -9.14
N LEU A 70 10.65 3.40 -10.29
CA LEU A 70 9.87 4.38 -11.04
C LEU A 70 8.80 3.66 -11.87
N LEU A 71 7.62 4.28 -12.05
CA LEU A 71 6.55 3.70 -12.85
C LEU A 71 7.01 3.39 -14.28
N GLY A 72 7.81 4.27 -14.90
CA GLY A 72 8.35 4.06 -16.24
C GLY A 72 9.35 2.91 -16.37
N GLU A 73 9.83 2.36 -15.25
CA GLU A 73 10.68 1.15 -15.20
C GLU A 73 9.84 -0.13 -15.04
N THR A 74 8.53 0.01 -14.85
CA THR A 74 7.60 -1.11 -14.67
C THR A 74 6.93 -1.51 -16.00
N LEU A 75 6.17 -2.61 -15.97
CA LEU A 75 5.28 -2.99 -17.08
C LEU A 75 3.85 -2.45 -16.90
N ILE A 76 3.60 -1.67 -15.84
CA ILE A 76 2.31 -1.04 -15.59
C ILE A 76 2.12 0.08 -16.60
N LYS A 77 1.01 0.06 -17.32
CA LYS A 77 0.74 1.10 -18.31
C LYS A 77 0.15 2.33 -17.61
N PRO A 78 0.46 3.54 -18.11
CA PRO A 78 -0.23 4.75 -17.69
C PRO A 78 -1.75 4.64 -17.67
N ASP A 79 -2.33 3.94 -18.64
CA ASP A 79 -3.78 3.74 -18.77
C ASP A 79 -4.38 2.85 -17.67
N ASP A 80 -3.56 2.08 -16.95
CA ASP A 80 -3.96 1.25 -15.82
C ASP A 80 -3.91 2.01 -14.47
N CYS A 81 -3.55 3.30 -14.52
CA CYS A 81 -3.40 4.15 -13.35
C CYS A 81 -4.66 4.97 -13.08
N PHE A 82 -4.87 5.30 -11.81
CA PHE A 82 -5.98 6.12 -11.32
C PHE A 82 -5.45 7.18 -10.35
N ALA A 83 -6.02 8.38 -10.42
CA ALA A 83 -5.77 9.42 -9.42
C ALA A 83 -6.40 9.03 -8.08
N ALA A 84 -5.73 9.36 -6.97
CA ALA A 84 -6.16 9.02 -5.62
C ALA A 84 -6.85 10.20 -4.91
N GLN A 85 -7.49 11.12 -5.64
CA GLN A 85 -7.96 12.39 -5.04
C GLN A 85 -8.97 12.21 -3.90
N ASP A 86 -9.74 11.11 -3.93
CA ASP A 86 -10.76 10.83 -2.92
C ASP A 86 -10.19 10.08 -1.70
N VAL A 87 -8.87 9.85 -1.64
CA VAL A 87 -8.20 9.17 -0.54
C VAL A 87 -7.47 10.20 0.33
N PRO A 88 -7.94 10.49 1.56
CA PRO A 88 -7.35 11.52 2.41
C PRO A 88 -5.84 11.30 2.63
N GLY A 89 -5.06 12.37 2.44
CA GLY A 89 -3.60 12.36 2.56
C GLY A 89 -2.87 11.68 1.39
N ARG A 90 -3.57 11.42 0.28
CA ARG A 90 -3.02 10.84 -0.96
C ARG A 90 -3.49 11.60 -2.20
N GLU A 91 -3.91 12.85 -2.06
CA GLU A 91 -4.51 13.66 -3.12
C GLU A 91 -3.56 13.85 -4.32
N GLY A 92 -2.26 13.95 -4.03
CA GLY A 92 -1.18 14.01 -5.02
C GLY A 92 -0.71 12.65 -5.56
N HIS A 93 -1.31 11.54 -5.16
CA HIS A 93 -0.81 10.19 -5.48
C HIS A 93 -1.62 9.55 -6.60
N VAL A 94 -1.04 8.51 -7.20
CA VAL A 94 -1.74 7.63 -8.13
C VAL A 94 -1.61 6.18 -7.68
N PHE A 95 -2.52 5.34 -8.13
CA PHE A 95 -2.42 3.90 -7.94
C PHE A 95 -2.77 3.15 -9.21
N ALA A 96 -2.23 1.96 -9.35
CA ALA A 96 -2.51 1.06 -10.45
C ALA A 96 -2.87 -0.33 -9.95
N ARG A 97 -3.70 -1.04 -10.71
CA ARG A 97 -4.02 -2.46 -10.46
C ARG A 97 -3.98 -3.21 -11.78
N GLU A 98 -3.63 -4.49 -11.72
CA GLU A 98 -3.75 -5.37 -12.88
C GLU A 98 -5.21 -5.39 -13.40
N PRO A 99 -5.44 -5.05 -14.68
CA PRO A 99 -6.78 -5.08 -15.27
C PRO A 99 -7.41 -6.46 -15.19
N GLY A 100 -8.70 -6.52 -14.87
CA GLY A 100 -9.48 -7.77 -14.85
C GLY A 100 -9.26 -8.67 -13.64
N ASN A 101 -8.27 -8.40 -12.79
CA ASN A 101 -7.99 -9.20 -11.60
C ASN A 101 -8.36 -8.44 -10.32
N LEU A 102 -9.52 -8.74 -9.73
CA LEU A 102 -10.00 -8.11 -8.48
C LEU A 102 -9.14 -8.42 -7.26
N MET A 103 -8.34 -9.49 -7.32
CA MET A 103 -7.46 -9.92 -6.25
C MET A 103 -6.00 -9.49 -6.47
N ALA A 104 -5.71 -8.80 -7.58
CA ALA A 104 -4.35 -8.33 -7.85
C ALA A 104 -3.90 -7.28 -6.83
N PRO A 105 -2.59 -7.21 -6.55
CA PRO A 105 -2.03 -6.11 -5.79
C PRO A 105 -2.33 -4.76 -6.43
N VAL A 106 -2.55 -3.77 -5.57
CA VAL A 106 -2.60 -2.36 -5.89
C VAL A 106 -1.25 -1.74 -5.60
N TYR A 107 -0.68 -1.09 -6.61
CA TYR A 107 0.60 -0.41 -6.59
C TYR A 107 0.38 1.08 -6.43
N TRP A 108 0.95 1.68 -5.40
CA TRP A 108 0.79 3.10 -5.09
C TRP A 108 2.06 3.87 -5.41
N PHE A 109 1.90 4.96 -6.14
CA PHE A 109 3.00 5.80 -6.57
C PHE A 109 2.85 7.23 -6.04
N ASP A 110 3.96 7.77 -5.57
CA ASP A 110 4.10 9.18 -5.22
C ASP A 110 4.53 9.93 -6.47
N THR A 111 3.73 10.92 -6.88
CA THR A 111 4.01 11.72 -8.08
C THR A 111 4.92 12.91 -7.78
N GLY A 112 5.15 13.23 -6.50
CA GLY A 112 5.80 14.45 -6.04
C GLY A 112 4.91 15.70 -6.10
N LEU A 113 3.65 15.57 -6.55
CA LEU A 113 2.66 16.64 -6.52
C LEU A 113 1.94 16.66 -5.17
N SER A 114 1.47 17.84 -4.77
CA SER A 114 0.61 17.98 -3.57
C SER A 114 -0.83 17.53 -3.83
N ASP A 115 -1.30 17.68 -5.06
CA ASP A 115 -2.65 17.35 -5.51
C ASP A 115 -2.63 17.08 -7.02
N THR A 116 -3.31 16.03 -7.45
CA THR A 116 -3.50 15.69 -8.87
C THR A 116 -4.69 16.40 -9.51
N GLY A 117 -5.55 17.06 -8.72
CA GLY A 117 -6.80 17.69 -9.20
C GLY A 117 -7.81 16.67 -9.72
N GLY A 118 -7.67 15.41 -9.29
CA GLY A 118 -8.48 14.27 -9.70
C GLY A 118 -8.29 13.77 -11.12
N MET A 119 -7.18 14.14 -11.74
CA MET A 119 -6.78 13.69 -13.08
C MET A 119 -5.40 13.04 -13.02
N LEU A 120 -5.12 12.11 -13.93
CA LEU A 120 -3.75 11.61 -14.07
C LEU A 120 -2.83 12.76 -14.51
N PRO A 121 -1.64 12.91 -13.90
CA PRO A 121 -0.66 13.86 -14.37
C PRO A 121 -0.14 13.45 -15.77
N ASP A 122 0.63 14.33 -16.40
CA ASP A 122 1.22 14.04 -17.71
C ASP A 122 2.12 12.78 -17.67
N ILE A 123 2.32 12.15 -18.83
CA ILE A 123 3.07 10.89 -18.94
C ILE A 123 4.49 10.97 -18.36
N LYS A 124 5.15 12.13 -18.44
CA LYS A 124 6.51 12.31 -17.95
C LYS A 124 6.50 12.30 -16.42
N THR A 125 5.56 13.02 -15.82
CA THR A 125 5.35 13.02 -14.36
C THR A 125 4.94 11.63 -13.87
N LEU A 126 4.02 10.97 -14.57
CA LEU A 126 3.57 9.63 -14.21
C LEU A 126 4.71 8.60 -14.27
N ASN A 127 5.50 8.59 -15.34
CA ASN A 127 6.65 7.69 -15.47
C ASN A 127 7.74 7.95 -14.43
N ALA A 128 7.86 9.19 -13.92
CA ALA A 128 8.78 9.56 -12.85
C ALA A 128 8.21 9.32 -11.44
N SER A 129 6.95 8.89 -11.32
CA SER A 129 6.31 8.62 -10.04
C SER A 129 6.92 7.37 -9.40
N ARG A 130 7.09 7.39 -8.08
CA ARG A 130 7.85 6.40 -7.33
C ARG A 130 6.94 5.44 -6.57
N LEU A 131 7.09 4.14 -6.80
CA LEU A 131 6.38 3.10 -6.06
C LEU A 131 6.77 3.14 -4.58
N TYR A 132 5.83 3.42 -3.68
CA TYR A 132 6.12 3.47 -2.23
C TYR A 132 5.32 2.46 -1.40
N GLU A 133 4.26 1.88 -1.98
CA GLU A 133 3.42 0.91 -1.29
C GLU A 133 2.82 -0.10 -2.26
N ILE A 134 2.87 -1.38 -1.89
CA ILE A 134 2.13 -2.46 -2.54
C ILE A 134 1.08 -2.94 -1.54
N SER A 135 -0.17 -3.03 -1.96
CA SER A 135 -1.28 -3.39 -1.07
C SER A 135 -2.22 -4.40 -1.72
N TRP A 136 -2.86 -5.25 -0.93
CA TRP A 136 -3.91 -6.15 -1.42
C TRP A 136 -4.94 -6.44 -0.34
N VAL A 137 -6.15 -6.77 -0.77
CA VAL A 137 -7.21 -7.27 0.11
C VAL A 137 -7.02 -8.78 0.24
N ALA A 138 -6.74 -9.23 1.46
CA ALA A 138 -6.68 -10.63 1.83
C ALA A 138 -8.09 -11.12 2.15
N TRP A 139 -8.97 -11.19 1.14
CA TRP A 139 -10.24 -11.90 1.29
C TRP A 139 -10.05 -13.35 0.86
N LYS A 140 -10.44 -14.27 1.75
CA LYS A 140 -10.62 -15.67 1.37
C LYS A 140 -11.97 -15.72 0.65
N SER A 141 -11.98 -16.02 -0.64
CA SER A 141 -13.20 -16.51 -1.29
C SER A 141 -13.60 -17.78 -0.55
N GLY A 142 -14.71 -17.71 0.19
CA GLY A 142 -15.37 -18.88 0.77
C GLY A 142 -15.94 -19.79 -0.31
#